data_AF-A0A4Q3V0L8-F1
#
_entry.id   AF-A0A4Q3V0L8-F1
#
_cell.length_a   1.000
_cell.length_b   1.000
_cell.length_c   1.000
_cell.angle_alpha   90.00
_cell.angle_beta   90.00
_cell.angle_gamma   90.00
#
_symmetry.space_group_name_H-M   'P 1'
#
loop_
_entity.id
_entity.type
_entity.pdbx_description
1 polymer ?
#
loop_
_entity_poly.entity_id
_entity_poly.type
_entity_poly.pdbx_seq_one_letter_code
_entity_poly.pdbx_strand_id
1 'polypeptide(L)'
;MYRMNTKQKSLSQSKPLYDKRYIVTAILFCIAFTFSSCEKNIDIDVKTNQSLLVVEGYINNEMPEMNYVILSRSMDYYSPDFQSLAVAGAKVTITEGTRTGENYKWNEASKVQLFELSANASLNARRAPQEFR
;
A
#
# COMPACT_ATOMS: atom_id res chain seq x y z
N MET A 1 47.30 54.60 -68.47
CA MET A 1 46.21 55.38 -67.85
C MET A 1 45.04 54.40 -67.63
N TYR A 2 44.55 54.30 -66.38
CA TYR A 2 43.46 53.44 -65.86
C TYR A 2 43.66 51.91 -65.96
N ARG A 3 43.84 51.12 -64.88
CA ARG A 3 43.33 51.03 -63.48
C ARG A 3 42.08 50.13 -63.33
N MET A 4 42.36 48.99 -62.70
CA MET A 4 41.53 48.11 -61.86
C MET A 4 40.44 47.24 -62.49
N ASN A 5 40.77 45.94 -62.52
CA ASN A 5 39.88 44.80 -62.66
C ASN A 5 39.00 44.63 -61.41
N THR A 6 37.69 44.52 -61.62
CA THR A 6 36.69 44.11 -60.64
C THR A 6 36.71 42.59 -60.50
N LYS A 7 37.34 42.06 -59.45
CA LYS A 7 37.14 40.65 -59.07
C LYS A 7 35.89 40.53 -58.20
N GLN A 8 34.88 39.86 -58.75
CA GLN A 8 33.66 39.45 -58.05
C GLN A 8 34.00 38.61 -56.81
N LYS A 9 33.36 38.96 -55.69
CA LYS A 9 33.18 38.08 -54.53
C LYS A 9 32.35 36.87 -54.97
N SER A 10 32.95 35.70 -55.12
CA SER A 10 32.23 34.44 -55.10
C SER A 10 32.07 34.02 -53.63
N LEU A 11 30.82 33.99 -53.15
CA LEU A 11 30.47 33.45 -51.85
C LEU A 11 31.07 32.04 -51.71
N SER A 12 31.89 31.86 -50.68
CA SER A 12 32.32 30.55 -50.21
C SER A 12 31.07 29.80 -49.76
N GLN A 13 30.58 28.91 -50.61
CA GLN A 13 29.56 27.93 -50.30
C GLN A 13 30.13 27.04 -49.18
N SER A 14 29.70 27.26 -47.94
CA SER A 14 29.97 26.33 -46.83
C SER A 14 29.34 25.00 -47.19
N LYS A 15 30.17 24.06 -47.63
CA LYS A 15 29.75 22.68 -47.90
C LYS A 15 29.13 22.12 -46.62
N PRO A 16 27.98 21.43 -46.67
CA PRO A 16 27.43 20.80 -45.48
C PRO A 16 28.44 19.76 -44.99
N LEU A 17 29.04 20.06 -43.85
CA LEU A 17 30.09 19.28 -43.19
C LEU A 17 29.46 18.07 -42.47
N TYR A 18 28.80 17.19 -43.22
CA TYR A 18 28.46 15.85 -42.74
C TYR A 18 28.36 14.89 -43.92
N ASP A 19 29.31 13.95 -44.02
CA ASP A 19 29.12 12.81 -44.91
C ASP A 19 27.98 11.95 -44.34
N LYS A 20 27.05 11.51 -45.20
CA LYS A 20 25.93 10.61 -44.83
C LYS A 20 26.38 9.39 -44.03
N ARG A 21 27.63 8.96 -44.19
CA ARG A 21 28.26 7.88 -43.43
C ARG A 21 28.33 8.20 -41.92
N TYR A 22 28.63 9.43 -41.53
CA TYR A 22 28.66 9.85 -40.12
C TYR A 22 27.27 9.94 -39.51
N ILE A 23 26.24 10.29 -40.28
CA ILE A 23 24.85 10.24 -39.80
C ILE A 23 24.44 8.81 -39.49
N VAL A 24 24.76 7.85 -40.37
CA VAL A 24 24.46 6.43 -40.14
C VAL A 24 25.17 5.92 -38.89
N THR A 25 26.45 6.28 -38.69
CA THR A 25 27.21 5.91 -37.49
C THR A 25 26.62 6.54 -36.22
N ALA A 26 26.21 7.81 -36.28
CA ALA A 26 25.59 8.50 -35.14
C ALA A 26 24.23 7.89 -34.77
N ILE A 27 23.41 7.53 -35.76
CA ILE A 27 22.13 6.85 -35.54
C ILE A 27 22.35 5.47 -34.90
N LEU A 28 23.31 4.68 -35.39
CA LEU A 28 23.66 3.39 -34.79
C LEU A 28 24.12 3.53 -33.34
N PHE A 29 24.92 4.55 -33.04
CA PHE A 29 25.40 4.81 -31.67
C PHE A 29 24.26 5.24 -30.73
N CYS A 30 23.35 6.11 -31.19
CA CYS A 30 22.17 6.49 -30.42
C CYS A 30 21.25 5.29 -30.15
N ILE A 31 21.02 4.42 -31.14
CA ILE A 31 20.21 3.21 -30.97
C ILE A 31 20.85 2.27 -29.94
N ALA A 32 22.17 2.06 -29.98
CA ALA A 32 22.87 1.23 -29.00
C ALA A 32 22.71 1.76 -27.56
N PHE A 33 22.65 3.08 -27.36
CA PHE A 33 22.45 3.67 -26.05
C PHE A 33 21.02 3.50 -25.52
N THR A 34 20.01 3.43 -26.40
CA THR A 34 18.60 3.22 -25.98
C THR A 34 18.32 1.83 -25.41
N PHE A 35 19.17 0.84 -25.70
CA PHE A 35 19.04 -0.53 -25.16
C PHE A 35 19.80 -0.74 -23.83
N SER A 36 20.52 0.27 -23.32
CA SER A 36 21.20 0.20 -22.03
C SER A 36 20.27 0.69 -20.91
N SER A 37 19.32 -0.14 -20.48
CA SER A 37 18.56 0.12 -19.26
C SER A 37 19.45 -0.21 -18.05
N CYS A 38 19.80 0.80 -17.26
CA CYS A 38 20.52 0.62 -16.00
C CYS A 38 19.51 0.14 -14.95
N GLU A 39 19.20 -1.16 -14.96
CA GLU A 39 18.35 -1.76 -13.94
C GLU A 39 19.06 -1.68 -12.59
N LYS A 40 18.40 -1.06 -11.62
CA LYS A 40 18.86 -1.06 -10.25
C LYS A 40 18.33 -2.34 -9.60
N ASN A 41 19.21 -3.32 -9.42
CA ASN A 41 18.89 -4.50 -8.64
C ASN A 41 18.67 -4.09 -7.18
N ILE A 42 17.42 -4.22 -6.73
CA ILE A 42 17.03 -4.05 -5.33
C ILE A 42 16.87 -5.45 -4.74
N ASP A 43 17.79 -5.82 -3.87
CA ASP A 43 17.66 -7.03 -3.07
C ASP A 43 17.01 -6.65 -1.73
N ILE A 44 15.79 -7.13 -1.50
CA ILE A 44 15.03 -6.87 -0.27
C ILE A 44 15.00 -8.17 0.54
N ASP A 45 15.83 -8.22 1.57
CA ASP A 45 15.80 -9.30 2.57
C ASP A 45 14.63 -9.06 3.55
N VAL A 46 13.46 -9.61 3.23
CA VAL A 46 12.32 -9.62 4.15
C VAL A 46 12.45 -10.82 5.07
N LYS A 47 12.81 -10.55 6.33
CA LYS A 47 12.85 -11.59 7.37
C LYS A 47 11.47 -12.17 7.59
N THR A 48 11.40 -13.49 7.78
CA THR A 48 10.18 -14.14 8.26
C THR A 48 9.81 -13.58 9.62
N ASN A 49 8.57 -13.11 9.75
CA ASN A 49 8.07 -12.51 10.98
C ASN A 49 7.10 -13.47 11.68
N GLN A 50 7.07 -13.41 13.00
CA GLN A 50 6.06 -14.12 13.77
C GLN A 50 4.70 -13.48 13.51
N SER A 51 3.67 -14.32 13.38
CA SER A 51 2.30 -13.85 13.19
C SER A 51 1.83 -13.04 14.40
N LEU A 52 1.52 -11.77 14.18
CA LEU A 52 1.04 -10.82 15.19
C LEU A 52 -0.48 -10.83 15.23
N LEU A 53 -1.05 -10.67 16.44
CA LEU A 53 -2.48 -10.43 16.61
C LEU A 53 -2.81 -9.00 16.18
N VAL A 54 -3.77 -8.87 15.28
CA VAL A 54 -4.31 -7.60 14.79
C VAL A 54 -5.71 -7.43 15.35
N VAL A 55 -5.98 -6.25 15.92
CA VAL A 55 -7.26 -5.91 16.54
C VAL A 55 -7.84 -4.72 15.81
N GLU A 56 -8.96 -4.93 15.14
CA GLU A 56 -9.74 -3.87 14.52
C GLU A 56 -11.04 -3.72 15.30
N GLY A 57 -11.37 -2.49 15.72
CA GLY A 57 -12.54 -2.26 16.56
C GLY A 57 -13.25 -0.97 16.19
N TYR A 58 -14.57 -1.03 16.17
CA TYR A 58 -15.44 0.15 16.17
C TYR A 58 -16.14 0.22 17.51
N ILE A 59 -15.79 1.24 18.31
CA ILE A 59 -16.33 1.45 19.65
C ILE A 59 -17.03 2.82 19.68
N ASN A 60 -18.31 2.82 20.04
CA ASN A 60 -19.18 3.97 20.13
C ASN A 60 -20.03 3.85 21.42
N ASN A 61 -20.10 4.94 22.18
CA ASN A 61 -20.89 5.02 23.41
C ASN A 61 -22.35 5.44 23.16
N GLU A 62 -22.64 6.12 22.04
CA GLU A 62 -23.98 6.55 21.67
C GLU A 62 -24.80 5.44 21.00
N MET A 63 -24.12 4.51 20.33
CA MET A 63 -24.74 3.35 19.66
C MET A 63 -24.01 2.06 20.05
N PRO A 64 -24.13 1.60 21.32
CA PRO A 64 -23.37 0.47 21.83
C PRO A 64 -23.66 -0.85 21.11
N GLU A 65 -24.86 -1.00 20.54
CA GLU A 65 -25.29 -2.21 19.82
C GLU A 65 -24.54 -2.40 18.49
N MET A 66 -23.91 -1.33 17.96
CA MET A 66 -23.10 -1.39 16.75
C MET A 66 -21.61 -1.61 17.03
N ASN A 67 -21.21 -1.78 18.29
CA ASN A 67 -19.83 -2.06 18.63
C ASN A 67 -19.41 -3.43 18.12
N TYR A 68 -18.27 -3.49 17.45
CA TYR A 68 -17.69 -4.74 16.98
C TYR A 68 -16.17 -4.73 17.10
N VAL A 69 -15.62 -5.94 17.22
CA VAL A 69 -14.18 -6.19 17.21
C VAL A 69 -13.91 -7.35 16.26
N ILE A 70 -12.96 -7.16 15.36
CA ILE A 70 -12.44 -8.18 14.46
C ILE A 70 -11.03 -8.49 14.92
N LEU A 71 -10.78 -9.77 15.16
CA LEU A 71 -9.47 -10.28 15.54
C LEU A 71 -8.89 -11.07 14.37
N SER A 72 -7.73 -10.65 13.91
CA SER A 72 -7.03 -11.32 12.82
C SER A 72 -5.55 -11.53 13.14
N ARG A 73 -4.86 -12.27 12.28
CA ARG A 73 -3.42 -12.52 12.34
C ARG A 73 -2.71 -11.89 11.16
N SER A 74 -1.55 -11.27 11.42
CA SER A 74 -0.66 -10.84 10.34
C SER A 74 -0.11 -12.05 9.60
N MET A 75 0.15 -11.87 8.32
CA MET A 75 0.53 -12.92 7.39
C MET A 75 1.93 -12.67 6.82
N ASP A 76 2.66 -13.74 6.57
CA ASP A 76 3.95 -13.68 5.88
C ASP A 76 3.74 -13.37 4.39
N TYR A 77 4.65 -12.57 3.83
CA TYR A 77 4.57 -12.17 2.42
C TYR A 77 4.84 -13.33 1.45
N TYR A 78 5.81 -14.19 1.76
CA TYR A 78 6.25 -15.28 0.89
C TYR A 78 5.48 -16.57 1.11
N SER A 79 4.76 -16.71 2.22
CA SER A 79 3.94 -17.88 2.53
C SER A 79 2.57 -17.49 3.09
N PRO A 80 1.68 -16.94 2.26
CA PRO A 80 0.36 -16.53 2.72
C PRO A 80 -0.51 -17.75 3.06
N ASP A 81 -0.98 -17.84 4.30
CA ASP A 81 -1.99 -18.79 4.75
C ASP A 81 -3.28 -18.05 5.15
N PHE A 82 -4.26 -18.09 4.26
CA PHE A 82 -5.55 -17.43 4.48
C PHE A 82 -6.45 -18.16 5.48
N GLN A 83 -6.18 -19.44 5.77
CA GLN A 83 -7.03 -20.24 6.67
C GLN A 83 -6.82 -19.87 8.14
N SER A 84 -5.64 -19.36 8.50
CA SER A 84 -5.29 -18.99 9.87
C SER A 84 -5.42 -17.50 10.19
N LEU A 85 -5.99 -16.71 9.26
CA LEU A 85 -6.17 -15.27 9.45
C LEU A 85 -7.19 -14.94 10.55
N ALA A 86 -8.30 -15.68 10.63
CA ALA A 86 -9.34 -15.41 11.60
C ALA A 86 -8.99 -16.02 12.96
N VAL A 87 -9.11 -15.24 14.03
CA VAL A 87 -8.97 -15.73 15.40
C VAL A 87 -10.34 -16.18 15.91
N ALA A 88 -10.43 -17.42 16.39
CA ALA A 88 -11.66 -18.02 16.92
C ALA A 88 -11.51 -18.44 18.39
N GLY A 89 -12.63 -18.53 19.10
CA GLY A 89 -12.69 -18.83 20.53
C GLY A 89 -12.17 -17.71 21.44
N ALA A 90 -12.07 -16.47 20.94
CA ALA A 90 -11.54 -15.36 21.72
C ALA A 90 -12.60 -14.81 22.70
N LYS A 91 -12.15 -14.46 23.91
CA LYS A 91 -12.98 -13.72 24.87
C LYS A 91 -12.70 -12.23 24.71
N VAL A 92 -13.66 -11.50 24.14
CA VAL A 92 -13.58 -10.05 23.95
C VAL A 92 -14.59 -9.36 24.86
N THR A 93 -14.12 -8.35 25.61
CA THR A 93 -14.98 -7.55 26.47
C THR A 93 -14.70 -6.06 26.29
N ILE A 94 -15.75 -5.25 26.29
CA ILE A 94 -15.68 -3.79 26.34
C ILE A 94 -16.11 -3.38 27.75
N THR A 95 -15.37 -2.46 28.35
CA THR A 95 -15.69 -1.86 29.65
C THR A 95 -15.58 -0.36 29.51
N GLU A 96 -16.59 0.37 29.96
CA GLU A 96 -16.51 1.83 29.97
C GLU A 96 -15.50 2.29 31.02
N GLY A 97 -14.74 3.33 30.66
CA GLY A 97 -13.78 3.97 31.54
C GLY A 97 -13.94 5.47 31.51
N THR A 98 -13.75 6.11 32.65
CA THR A 98 -13.61 7.57 32.75
C THR A 98 -12.14 7.91 32.92
N ARG A 99 -11.65 8.87 32.14
CA ARG A 99 -10.28 9.37 32.26
C ARG A 99 -10.15 10.21 33.54
N THR A 100 -9.19 9.87 34.38
CA THR A 100 -8.85 10.58 35.61
C THR A 100 -7.38 10.96 35.55
N GLY A 101 -7.09 12.16 35.01
CA GLY A 101 -5.73 12.62 34.74
C GLY A 101 -5.05 11.79 33.64
N GLU A 102 -3.97 11.09 33.99
CA GLU A 102 -3.23 10.19 33.10
C GLU A 102 -3.73 8.74 33.15
N ASN A 103 -4.63 8.42 34.08
CA ASN A 103 -5.14 7.07 34.29
C ASN A 103 -6.61 6.93 33.85
N TYR A 104 -7.09 5.69 33.78
CA TYR A 104 -8.49 5.36 33.54
C TYR A 104 -9.10 4.69 34.77
N LYS A 105 -10.28 5.15 35.19
CA LYS A 105 -11.13 4.46 36.16
C LYS A 105 -12.19 3.67 35.40
N TRP A 106 -12.07 2.35 35.42
CA TRP A 106 -13.00 1.44 34.75
C TRP A 106 -14.27 1.23 35.59
N ASN A 107 -15.41 1.20 34.91
CA ASN A 107 -16.68 0.83 35.51
C ASN A 107 -16.94 -0.66 35.27
N GLU A 108 -16.56 -1.52 36.22
CA GLU A 108 -16.71 -2.98 36.08
C GLU A 108 -18.17 -3.42 35.82
N ALA A 109 -19.16 -2.65 36.28
CA ALA A 109 -20.57 -2.93 36.04
C ALA A 109 -21.00 -2.71 34.58
N SER A 110 -20.23 -1.94 33.80
CA SER A 110 -20.49 -1.68 32.37
C SER A 110 -19.90 -2.74 31.43
N LYS A 111 -19.29 -3.81 31.98
CA LYS A 111 -18.58 -4.79 31.17
C LYS A 111 -19.54 -5.59 30.30
N VAL A 112 -19.35 -5.50 28.99
CA VAL A 112 -20.11 -6.26 27.98
C VAL A 112 -19.17 -7.20 27.26
N GLN A 113 -19.58 -8.47 27.12
CA GLN A 113 -18.86 -9.44 26.30
C GLN A 113 -19.39 -9.41 24.86
N LEU A 114 -18.47 -9.33 23.90
CA LEU A 114 -18.79 -9.54 22.50
C LEU A 114 -18.76 -11.03 22.18
N PHE A 115 -19.70 -11.48 21.38
CA PHE A 115 -19.81 -12.87 20.94
C PHE A 115 -19.44 -13.00 19.47
N GLU A 116 -18.75 -14.09 19.14
CA GLU A 116 -18.35 -14.38 17.78
C GLU A 116 -19.58 -14.63 16.89
N LEU A 117 -19.61 -13.96 15.73
CA LEU A 117 -20.60 -14.18 14.70
C LEU A 117 -20.24 -15.45 13.92
N SER A 118 -20.57 -16.62 14.45
CA SER A 118 -20.49 -17.85 13.66
C SER A 118 -21.67 -17.95 12.69
N ALA A 119 -21.44 -18.50 11.50
CA ALA A 119 -22.49 -18.74 10.51
C ALA A 119 -23.68 -19.52 11.11
N ASN A 120 -23.41 -20.41 12.06
CA ASN A 120 -24.41 -21.20 12.78
C ASN A 120 -25.09 -20.43 13.94
N ALA A 121 -24.44 -19.44 14.55
CA ALA A 121 -25.04 -18.59 15.58
C ALA A 121 -26.18 -17.71 15.02
N SER A 122 -26.06 -17.25 13.77
CA SER A 122 -27.12 -16.46 13.10
C SER A 122 -28.40 -17.25 12.81
N LEU A 123 -28.31 -18.60 12.72
CA LEU A 123 -29.47 -19.49 12.56
C LEU A 123 -30.17 -19.81 13.89
N ASN A 124 -29.42 -19.77 15.00
CA ASN A 124 -29.94 -20.01 16.34
C ASN A 124 -30.44 -18.70 17.01
N ALA A 125 -29.84 -17.55 16.73
CA ALA A 125 -30.27 -16.24 17.24
C ALA A 125 -31.64 -15.80 16.69
N ARG A 126 -32.03 -16.24 15.48
CA ARG A 126 -33.39 -16.03 14.94
C ARG A 126 -34.48 -16.88 15.61
N ARG A 127 -34.11 -17.84 16.47
CA ARG A 127 -35.04 -18.70 17.22
C ARG A 127 -35.20 -18.28 18.68
N ALA A 128 -34.43 -17.31 19.18
CA ALA A 128 -34.65 -16.77 20.51
C ALA A 128 -35.84 -15.79 20.49
N PRO A 129 -36.86 -15.96 21.36
CA PRO A 129 -37.91 -14.97 21.49
C PRO A 129 -37.29 -13.66 22.01
N GLN A 130 -37.43 -12.59 21.24
CA GLN A 130 -37.14 -11.23 21.68
C GLN A 130 -38.20 -10.86 22.72
N GLU A 131 -37.89 -11.06 24.01
CA GLU A 131 -38.71 -10.53 25.09
C GLU A 131 -38.42 -9.03 25.21
N PHE A 132 -39.29 -8.25 24.58
CA PHE A 132 -39.31 -6.79 24.66
C PHE A 132 -39.70 -6.38 26.07
N ARG A 133 -38.77 -5.74 26.80
CA ARG A 133 -39.08 -4.94 27.98
C ARG A 133 -38.23 -3.68 27.99
#